data_AF-A0A3N5X7U9-F1
#
_entry.id   AF-A0A3N5X7U9-F1
#
_cell.length_a   1.000
_cell.length_b   1.000
_cell.length_c   1.000
_cell.angle_alpha   90.00
_cell.angle_beta   90.00
_cell.angle_gamma   90.00
#
_symmetry.space_group_name_H-M   'P 1'
#
loop_
_entity.id
_entity.type
_entity.pdbx_description
1 polymer ?
#
loop_
_entity_poly.entity_id
_entity_poly.type
_entity_poly.pdbx_seq_one_letter_code
_entity_poly.pdbx_strand_id
1 'polypeptide(L)'
;MKTLVFLLTFLTLFAQDKPTAARATEVLRQDVLAQAAWAMEQRPVTITDSICVRSAGGKHDFYSEGDYWWPDPDNPNGPYIQRDGVTNPDNFVAHRQAMIRLSRVVGSLASAYKITGDVKYVRQAFRHVEAWFVNPATMMNPSLEYAQAIKGRVTGRGIGIIDTVHLMEVAQGIRVMEKASAADARVLSAAKDWFRRYLKWLTTHQYGLDEMRAKNNHGTCWVMQVASFARLTGDHDVMNQCRDRFRT
;
A
#
# COMPACT_ATOMS: atom_id res chain seq x y z
N MET A 1 -31.34 66.63 34.23
CA MET A 1 -30.07 65.93 33.93
C MET A 1 -30.29 65.01 32.75
N LYS A 2 -29.65 65.27 31.59
CA LYS A 2 -29.68 64.40 30.41
C LYS A 2 -28.41 63.53 30.45
N THR A 3 -28.55 62.23 30.62
CA THR A 3 -27.42 61.29 30.52
C THR A 3 -27.42 60.69 29.12
N LEU A 4 -26.40 61.03 28.34
CA LEU A 4 -26.12 60.48 27.02
C LEU A 4 -25.36 59.17 27.22
N VAL A 5 -25.94 58.03 26.83
CA VAL A 5 -25.24 56.73 26.84
C VAL A 5 -24.69 56.50 25.44
N PHE A 6 -23.37 56.55 25.29
CA PHE A 6 -22.66 56.12 24.10
C PHE A 6 -22.54 54.58 24.13
N LEU A 7 -23.20 53.89 23.19
CA LEU A 7 -22.97 52.47 22.96
C LEU A 7 -21.75 52.32 22.02
N LEU A 8 -20.62 51.87 22.57
CA LEU A 8 -19.46 51.42 21.79
C LEU A 8 -19.63 49.92 21.48
N THR A 9 -20.00 49.60 20.24
CA THR A 9 -19.99 48.25 19.71
C THR A 9 -18.55 47.85 19.37
N PHE A 10 -17.92 47.05 20.24
CA PHE A 10 -16.72 46.30 19.89
C PHE A 10 -17.11 45.12 18.99
N LEU A 11 -16.84 45.24 17.69
CA LEU A 11 -16.80 44.08 16.79
C LEU A 11 -15.48 43.33 17.03
N THR A 12 -15.51 42.31 17.88
CA THR A 12 -14.45 41.31 17.93
C THR A 12 -14.54 40.45 16.68
N LEU A 13 -13.67 40.71 15.70
CA LEU A 13 -13.39 39.79 14.59
C LEU A 13 -12.77 38.52 15.16
N PHE A 14 -13.59 37.48 15.36
CA PHE A 14 -13.07 36.13 15.57
C PHE A 14 -12.42 35.68 14.26
N ALA A 15 -11.10 35.56 14.25
CA ALA A 15 -10.39 34.86 13.19
C ALA A 15 -10.90 33.41 13.17
N GLN A 16 -11.64 33.01 12.13
CA GLN A 16 -12.00 31.62 11.94
C GLN A 16 -10.72 30.83 11.65
N ASP A 17 -10.35 29.94 12.56
CA ASP A 17 -9.29 28.97 12.32
C ASP A 17 -9.62 28.17 11.05
N LYS A 18 -8.73 28.24 10.05
CA LYS A 18 -8.87 27.41 8.85
C LYS A 18 -8.93 25.94 9.29
N PRO A 19 -9.87 25.13 8.77
CA PRO A 19 -9.92 23.70 9.06
C PRO A 19 -8.55 23.04 8.82
N THR A 20 -8.14 22.09 9.66
CA THR A 20 -6.82 21.43 9.60
C THR A 20 -6.44 20.94 8.19
N ALA A 21 -7.43 20.45 7.43
CA ALA A 21 -7.23 20.01 6.05
C ALA A 21 -6.87 21.15 5.07
N ALA A 22 -7.44 22.35 5.26
CA ALA A 22 -7.11 23.51 4.45
C ALA A 22 -5.68 23.99 4.73
N ARG A 23 -5.26 23.99 6.00
CA ARG A 23 -3.88 24.31 6.40
C ARG A 23 -2.88 23.27 5.89
N ALA A 24 -3.19 21.98 6.00
CA ALA A 24 -2.36 20.92 5.44
C ALA A 24 -2.23 21.04 3.92
N THR A 25 -3.32 21.38 3.22
CA THR A 25 -3.28 21.62 1.78
C THR A 25 -2.38 22.80 1.45
N GLU A 26 -2.51 23.92 2.16
CA GLU A 26 -1.67 25.12 1.94
C GLU A 26 -0.17 24.81 2.08
N VAL A 27 0.21 24.08 3.13
CA VAL A 27 1.60 23.70 3.40
C VAL A 27 2.13 22.69 2.37
N LEU A 28 1.36 21.66 2.04
CA LEU A 28 1.85 20.52 1.25
C LEU A 28 1.61 20.67 -0.26
N ARG A 29 0.92 21.74 -0.71
CA ARG A 29 0.47 21.86 -2.11
C ARG A 29 1.61 21.74 -3.11
N GLN A 30 2.71 22.45 -2.88
CA GLN A 30 3.84 22.47 -3.80
C GLN A 30 4.48 21.07 -3.92
N ASP A 31 4.74 20.42 -2.79
CA ASP A 31 5.32 19.07 -2.76
C ASP A 31 4.41 18.04 -3.42
N VAL A 32 3.11 18.07 -3.13
CA VAL A 32 2.12 17.17 -3.75
C VAL A 32 2.08 17.36 -5.26
N LEU A 33 2.10 18.59 -5.75
CA LEU A 33 2.09 18.86 -7.19
C LEU A 33 3.40 18.47 -7.88
N ALA A 34 4.55 18.65 -7.21
CA ALA A 34 5.84 18.20 -7.73
C ALA A 34 5.91 16.66 -7.84
N GLN A 35 5.46 15.95 -6.80
CA GLN A 35 5.37 14.49 -6.81
C GLN A 35 4.38 13.98 -7.87
N ALA A 36 3.26 14.67 -8.05
CA ALA A 36 2.30 14.34 -9.09
C ALA A 36 2.83 14.59 -10.50
N ALA A 37 3.61 15.66 -10.72
CA ALA A 37 4.27 15.90 -12.01
C ALA A 37 5.20 14.72 -12.37
N TRP A 38 6.05 14.28 -11.43
CA TRP A 38 6.86 13.07 -11.60
C TRP A 38 5.99 11.83 -11.88
N ALA A 39 4.90 11.65 -11.13
CA ALA A 39 4.00 10.49 -11.27
C ALA A 39 3.26 10.48 -12.63
N MET A 40 2.96 11.64 -13.21
CA MET A 40 2.32 11.77 -14.53
C MET A 40 3.21 11.29 -15.68
N GLU A 41 4.53 11.33 -15.51
CA GLU A 41 5.51 10.87 -16.50
C GLU A 41 5.79 9.36 -16.40
N GLN A 42 5.33 8.71 -15.33
CA GLN A 42 5.60 7.30 -15.08
C GLN A 42 4.80 6.39 -16.01
N ARG A 43 5.45 5.31 -16.46
CA ARG A 43 4.78 4.16 -17.09
C ARG A 43 4.50 3.06 -16.06
N PRO A 44 3.46 2.23 -16.26
CA PRO A 44 3.26 1.05 -15.43
C PRO A 44 4.51 0.16 -15.42
N VAL A 45 4.85 -0.32 -14.22
CA VAL A 45 5.87 -1.35 -13.97
C VAL A 45 5.23 -2.29 -12.95
N THR A 46 5.22 -3.59 -13.22
CA THR A 46 4.65 -4.61 -12.36
C THR A 46 5.67 -5.70 -12.05
N ILE A 47 5.29 -6.66 -11.22
CA ILE A 47 6.16 -7.79 -10.89
C ILE A 47 6.59 -8.60 -12.13
N THR A 48 5.79 -8.57 -13.20
CA THR A 48 6.07 -9.34 -14.40
C THR A 48 7.23 -8.81 -15.26
N ASP A 49 7.73 -7.60 -14.93
CA ASP A 49 8.87 -6.97 -15.60
C ASP A 49 10.23 -7.51 -15.14
N SER A 50 10.25 -8.33 -14.08
CA SER A 50 11.46 -8.92 -13.53
C SER A 50 11.21 -10.37 -13.12
N ILE A 51 12.21 -11.22 -13.26
CA ILE A 51 12.13 -12.63 -12.87
C ILE A 51 13.35 -12.96 -12.03
N CYS A 52 13.15 -13.62 -10.89
CA CYS A 52 14.22 -14.26 -10.15
C CYS A 52 14.25 -15.75 -10.49
N VAL A 53 15.37 -16.23 -11.03
CA VAL A 53 15.55 -17.68 -11.32
C VAL A 53 15.52 -18.56 -10.07
N ARG A 54 15.66 -17.96 -8.87
CA ARG A 54 15.56 -18.65 -7.58
C ARG A 54 14.11 -18.75 -7.06
N SER A 55 13.16 -18.09 -7.73
CA SER A 55 11.74 -18.18 -7.36
C SER A 55 11.19 -19.57 -7.71
N ALA A 56 10.41 -20.14 -6.79
CA ALA A 56 9.61 -21.33 -7.08
C ALA A 56 8.24 -20.99 -7.68
N GLY A 57 7.87 -19.71 -7.72
CA GLY A 57 6.61 -19.21 -8.30
C GLY A 57 6.71 -18.86 -9.77
N GLY A 58 5.55 -18.66 -10.40
CA GLY A 58 5.45 -18.21 -11.79
C GLY A 58 5.63 -16.71 -11.97
N LYS A 59 5.56 -16.26 -13.22
CA LYS A 59 5.71 -14.85 -13.63
C LYS A 59 4.77 -13.88 -12.90
N HIS A 60 3.59 -14.35 -12.51
CA HIS A 60 2.56 -13.56 -11.83
C HIS A 60 2.62 -13.67 -10.30
N ASP A 61 3.61 -14.37 -9.74
CA ASP A 61 3.73 -14.55 -8.30
C ASP A 61 4.76 -13.58 -7.71
N PHE A 62 4.40 -12.93 -6.60
CA PHE A 62 5.33 -12.05 -5.91
C PHE A 62 6.44 -12.89 -5.24
N TYR A 63 7.69 -12.45 -5.42
CA TYR A 63 8.86 -13.11 -4.88
C TYR A 63 9.76 -12.11 -4.18
N SER A 64 10.27 -12.50 -3.01
CA SER A 64 11.32 -11.80 -2.28
C SER A 64 12.12 -12.81 -1.46
N GLU A 65 13.29 -12.39 -1.00
CA GLU A 65 14.17 -13.21 -0.17
C GLU A 65 14.22 -12.65 1.25
N GLY A 66 14.45 -13.52 2.23
CA GLY A 66 14.61 -13.09 3.61
C GLY A 66 15.82 -12.16 3.77
N ASP A 67 15.58 -10.94 4.26
CA ASP A 67 16.60 -9.87 4.28
C ASP A 67 17.91 -10.28 4.97
N TYR A 68 17.82 -11.06 6.05
CA TYR A 68 18.95 -11.42 6.91
C TYR A 68 19.52 -12.82 6.65
N TRP A 69 19.30 -13.39 5.46
CA TRP A 69 19.77 -14.74 5.13
C TRP A 69 20.91 -14.70 4.12
N TRP A 70 22.01 -15.39 4.46
CA TRP A 70 23.29 -15.31 3.76
C TRP A 70 23.81 -16.69 3.37
N PRO A 71 24.62 -16.80 2.29
CA PRO A 71 25.41 -17.99 2.03
C PRO A 71 26.24 -18.38 3.25
N ASP A 72 26.28 -19.67 3.56
CA ASP A 72 27.16 -20.22 4.57
C ASP A 72 28.58 -20.30 3.98
N PRO A 73 29.59 -19.60 4.56
CA PRO A 73 30.96 -19.68 4.06
C PRO A 73 31.57 -21.08 4.18
N ASP A 74 31.12 -21.88 5.15
CA ASP A 74 31.62 -23.23 5.40
C ASP A 74 30.91 -24.27 4.50
N ASN A 75 29.71 -23.94 4.00
CA ASN A 75 28.98 -24.74 3.04
C ASN A 75 28.28 -23.87 1.98
N PRO A 76 29.00 -23.36 0.97
CA PRO A 76 28.45 -22.42 -0.03
C PRO A 76 27.25 -22.94 -0.83
N ASN A 77 27.11 -24.26 -0.92
CA ASN A 77 25.99 -24.93 -1.60
C ASN A 77 24.84 -25.31 -0.66
N GLY A 78 25.02 -25.14 0.65
CA GLY A 78 24.05 -25.48 1.69
C GLY A 78 22.93 -24.44 1.86
N PRO A 79 22.02 -24.69 2.82
CA PRO A 79 21.00 -23.73 3.22
C PRO A 79 21.63 -22.43 3.73
N TYR A 80 20.99 -21.30 3.43
CA TYR A 80 21.45 -20.01 3.97
C TYR A 80 21.38 -20.00 5.50
N ILE A 81 22.23 -19.17 6.12
CA ILE A 81 22.30 -18.92 7.56
C ILE A 81 21.81 -17.52 7.88
N GLN A 82 21.23 -17.34 9.07
CA GLN A 82 20.70 -16.05 9.51
C GLN A 82 21.82 -15.17 10.09
N ARG A 83 21.87 -13.90 9.66
CA ARG A 83 22.71 -12.84 10.24
C ARG A 83 21.81 -11.65 10.55
N ASP A 84 21.20 -11.68 11.73
CA ASP A 84 20.16 -10.72 12.11
C ASP A 84 20.67 -9.27 12.05
N GLY A 85 19.83 -8.37 11.53
CA GLY A 85 20.15 -6.95 11.33
C GLY A 85 21.12 -6.65 10.18
N VAL A 86 21.62 -7.65 9.46
CA VAL A 86 22.55 -7.47 8.33
C VAL A 86 21.86 -7.89 7.03
N THR A 87 21.39 -6.91 6.26
CA THR A 87 20.72 -7.17 4.98
C THR A 87 21.69 -7.72 3.93
N ASN A 88 21.34 -8.85 3.32
CA ASN A 88 22.07 -9.40 2.18
C ASN A 88 21.87 -8.53 0.93
N PRO A 89 22.93 -7.89 0.39
CA PRO A 89 22.82 -7.03 -0.78
C PRO A 89 22.50 -7.80 -2.07
N ASP A 90 22.73 -9.12 -2.11
CA ASP A 90 22.47 -9.97 -3.27
C ASP A 90 21.01 -10.45 -3.35
N ASN A 91 20.17 -10.02 -2.41
CA ASN A 91 18.76 -10.34 -2.40
C ASN A 91 18.06 -9.78 -3.65
N PHE A 92 17.12 -10.58 -4.17
CA PHE A 92 16.21 -10.12 -5.18
C PHE A 92 15.20 -9.14 -4.59
N VAL A 93 15.34 -7.87 -4.97
CA VAL A 93 14.49 -6.76 -4.47
C VAL A 93 13.54 -6.18 -5.51
N ALA A 94 13.56 -6.66 -6.75
CA ALA A 94 12.88 -6.00 -7.87
C ALA A 94 11.35 -5.92 -7.68
N HIS A 95 10.69 -6.98 -7.19
CA HIS A 95 9.24 -6.95 -6.96
C HIS A 95 8.86 -5.97 -5.84
N ARG A 96 9.65 -5.95 -4.75
CA ARG A 96 9.47 -4.98 -3.65
C ARG A 96 9.63 -3.55 -4.15
N GLN A 97 10.64 -3.27 -4.96
CA GLN A 97 10.87 -1.94 -5.56
C GLN A 97 9.74 -1.54 -6.52
N ALA A 98 9.24 -2.46 -7.34
CA ALA A 98 8.10 -2.21 -8.21
C ALA A 98 6.85 -1.83 -7.40
N MET A 99 6.61 -2.48 -6.26
CA MET A 99 5.47 -2.21 -5.39
C MET A 99 5.59 -0.89 -4.63
N ILE A 100 6.78 -0.56 -4.11
CA ILE A 100 7.10 0.76 -3.53
C ILE A 100 6.87 1.85 -4.58
N ARG A 101 7.30 1.62 -5.81
CA ARG A 101 7.08 2.57 -6.90
C ARG A 101 5.59 2.75 -7.20
N LEU A 102 4.82 1.66 -7.27
CA LEU A 102 3.36 1.72 -7.45
C LEU A 102 2.71 2.56 -6.34
N SER A 103 3.06 2.32 -5.07
CA SER A 103 2.48 3.04 -3.94
C SER A 103 2.77 4.54 -4.02
N ARG A 104 4.00 4.92 -4.37
CA ARG A 104 4.38 6.33 -4.57
C ARG A 104 3.61 6.96 -5.72
N VAL A 105 3.48 6.29 -6.86
CA VAL A 105 2.75 6.82 -8.01
C VAL A 105 1.27 7.02 -7.69
N VAL A 106 0.60 5.99 -7.19
CA VAL A 106 -0.84 6.05 -6.90
C VAL A 106 -1.14 7.05 -5.77
N GLY A 107 -0.34 7.06 -4.70
CA GLY A 107 -0.47 8.01 -3.59
C GLY A 107 -0.28 9.46 -4.03
N SER A 108 0.72 9.74 -4.88
CA SER A 108 0.98 11.09 -5.40
C SER A 108 -0.19 11.59 -6.27
N LEU A 109 -0.68 10.74 -7.17
CA LEU A 109 -1.79 11.07 -8.06
C LEU A 109 -3.11 11.24 -7.30
N ALA A 110 -3.40 10.38 -6.32
CA ALA A 110 -4.58 10.49 -5.46
C ALA A 110 -4.54 11.77 -4.62
N SER A 111 -3.37 12.13 -4.08
CA SER A 111 -3.18 13.36 -3.30
C SER A 111 -3.41 14.60 -4.16
N ALA A 112 -2.85 14.64 -5.38
CA ALA A 112 -3.07 15.74 -6.30
C ALA A 112 -4.53 15.87 -6.74
N TYR A 113 -5.20 14.74 -7.03
CA TYR A 113 -6.65 14.75 -7.30
C TYR A 113 -7.42 15.30 -6.10
N LYS A 114 -7.09 14.88 -4.88
CA LYS A 114 -7.79 15.32 -3.66
C LYS A 114 -7.75 16.84 -3.46
N ILE A 115 -6.65 17.51 -3.83
CA ILE A 115 -6.46 18.96 -3.59
C ILE A 115 -6.73 19.85 -4.81
N THR A 116 -6.94 19.26 -6.00
CA THR A 116 -7.19 20.00 -7.25
C THR A 116 -8.52 19.66 -7.91
N GLY A 117 -9.04 18.44 -7.70
CA GLY A 117 -10.17 17.90 -8.45
C GLY A 117 -9.86 17.52 -9.90
N ASP A 118 -8.61 17.64 -10.36
CA ASP A 118 -8.26 17.39 -11.76
C ASP A 118 -8.26 15.88 -12.07
N VAL A 119 -9.20 15.48 -12.92
CA VAL A 119 -9.42 14.09 -13.30
C VAL A 119 -8.28 13.47 -14.11
N LYS A 120 -7.32 14.25 -14.63
CA LYS A 120 -6.14 13.69 -15.32
C LYS A 120 -5.31 12.77 -14.42
N TYR A 121 -5.22 13.10 -13.13
CA TYR A 121 -4.50 12.28 -12.15
C TYR A 121 -5.19 10.93 -11.93
N VAL A 122 -6.52 10.92 -11.96
CA VAL A 122 -7.32 9.69 -11.86
C VAL A 122 -7.07 8.78 -13.05
N ARG A 123 -7.15 9.32 -14.28
CA ARG A 123 -6.90 8.54 -15.50
C ARG A 123 -5.51 7.91 -15.47
N GLN A 124 -4.50 8.69 -15.07
CA GLN A 124 -3.14 8.17 -14.97
C GLN A 124 -3.03 7.07 -13.92
N ALA A 125 -3.57 7.27 -12.71
CA ALA A 125 -3.49 6.27 -11.65
C ALA A 125 -4.16 4.96 -12.06
N PHE A 126 -5.30 5.03 -12.75
CA PHE A 126 -6.03 3.85 -13.18
C PHE A 126 -5.29 3.01 -14.24
N ARG A 127 -4.38 3.59 -15.02
CA ARG A 127 -3.46 2.81 -15.89
C ARG A 127 -2.52 1.93 -15.09
N HIS A 128 -2.03 2.42 -13.94
CA HIS A 128 -1.18 1.64 -13.05
C HIS A 128 -1.97 0.57 -12.29
N VAL A 129 -3.17 0.91 -11.82
CA VAL A 129 -4.09 -0.04 -11.17
C VAL A 129 -4.49 -1.17 -12.12
N GLU A 130 -4.84 -0.84 -13.36
CA GLU A 130 -5.17 -1.84 -14.38
C GLU A 130 -3.99 -2.78 -14.63
N ALA A 131 -2.80 -2.25 -14.86
CA ALA A 131 -1.62 -3.07 -15.12
C ALA A 131 -1.30 -4.01 -13.95
N TRP A 132 -1.38 -3.54 -12.71
CA TRP A 132 -0.98 -4.34 -11.54
C TRP A 132 -2.01 -5.38 -11.12
N PHE A 133 -3.30 -5.07 -11.21
CA PHE A 133 -4.34 -5.91 -10.59
C PHE A 133 -5.27 -6.61 -11.59
N VAL A 134 -5.30 -6.17 -12.86
CA VAL A 134 -6.36 -6.54 -13.80
C VAL A 134 -5.83 -7.13 -15.10
N ASN A 135 -4.83 -6.48 -15.72
CA ASN A 135 -4.35 -6.89 -17.03
C ASN A 135 -3.70 -8.28 -16.95
N PRO A 136 -4.22 -9.30 -17.65
CA PRO A 136 -3.73 -10.67 -17.53
C PRO A 136 -2.27 -10.84 -17.97
N ALA A 137 -1.74 -9.93 -18.79
CA ALA A 137 -0.34 -9.97 -19.21
C ALA A 137 0.63 -9.50 -18.12
N THR A 138 0.16 -8.70 -17.16
CA THR A 138 1.02 -7.97 -16.20
C THR A 138 0.59 -8.07 -14.74
N MET A 139 -0.59 -8.63 -14.45
CA MET A 139 -1.15 -8.61 -13.09
C MET A 139 -0.29 -9.40 -12.09
N MET A 140 -0.35 -9.03 -10.83
CA MET A 140 0.13 -9.85 -9.72
C MET A 140 -0.99 -10.80 -9.26
N ASN A 141 -0.67 -12.03 -8.86
CA ASN A 141 -1.62 -12.94 -8.22
C ASN A 141 -1.92 -12.46 -6.78
N PRO A 142 -3.16 -12.60 -6.28
CA PRO A 142 -3.56 -12.15 -4.96
C PRO A 142 -3.11 -13.10 -3.83
N SER A 143 -1.81 -13.42 -3.77
CA SER A 143 -1.17 -14.25 -2.75
C SER A 143 0.31 -13.91 -2.58
N LEU A 144 0.88 -14.24 -1.41
CA LEU A 144 2.30 -14.06 -1.05
C LEU A 144 2.94 -15.43 -0.72
N GLU A 145 2.75 -16.41 -1.61
CA GLU A 145 3.23 -17.78 -1.41
C GLU A 145 4.75 -17.92 -1.50
N TYR A 146 5.42 -17.01 -2.22
CA TYR A 146 6.86 -17.07 -2.47
C TYR A 146 7.63 -15.88 -1.88
N ALA A 147 7.04 -15.25 -0.86
CA ALA A 147 7.60 -14.08 -0.20
C ALA A 147 8.58 -14.47 0.91
N GLN A 148 9.67 -13.72 1.01
CA GLN A 148 10.78 -13.93 1.94
C GLN A 148 11.30 -15.38 1.96
N ALA A 149 11.47 -15.97 0.78
CA ALA A 149 12.08 -17.26 0.57
C ALA A 149 13.48 -17.32 1.21
N ILE A 150 13.91 -18.52 1.58
CA ILE A 150 15.26 -18.77 2.09
C ILE A 150 15.84 -19.97 1.33
N LYS A 151 16.95 -19.74 0.62
CA LYS A 151 17.64 -20.79 -0.14
C LYS A 151 17.93 -22.00 0.74
N GLY A 152 17.52 -23.18 0.26
CA GLY A 152 17.72 -24.47 0.95
C GLY A 152 16.86 -24.68 2.20
N ARG A 153 15.86 -23.82 2.46
CA ARG A 153 14.96 -23.98 3.61
C ARG A 153 13.48 -23.93 3.24
N VAL A 154 13.03 -22.82 2.65
CA VAL A 154 11.61 -22.58 2.34
C VAL A 154 11.45 -21.72 1.09
N THR A 155 10.41 -21.96 0.32
CA THR A 155 10.07 -21.20 -0.89
C THR A 155 9.31 -19.90 -0.60
N GLY A 156 8.75 -19.76 0.60
CA GLY A 156 8.10 -18.56 1.13
C GLY A 156 7.66 -18.78 2.58
N ARG A 157 7.14 -17.73 3.24
CA ARG A 157 6.72 -17.79 4.65
C ARG A 157 5.83 -16.60 5.06
N GLY A 158 5.09 -16.77 6.16
CA GLY A 158 4.16 -15.78 6.73
C GLY A 158 4.74 -14.38 6.88
N ILE A 159 5.97 -14.28 7.39
CA ILE A 159 6.64 -12.99 7.60
C ILE A 159 6.88 -12.16 6.33
N GLY A 160 6.76 -12.78 5.15
CA GLY A 160 6.78 -12.08 3.88
C GLY A 160 5.57 -11.17 3.63
N ILE A 161 4.48 -11.31 4.39
CA ILE A 161 3.30 -10.42 4.28
C ILE A 161 3.65 -8.96 4.61
N ILE A 162 4.71 -8.70 5.36
CA ILE A 162 5.17 -7.32 5.59
C ILE A 162 5.63 -6.64 4.28
N ASP A 163 6.02 -7.39 3.24
CA ASP A 163 6.48 -6.81 1.97
C ASP A 163 5.36 -6.05 1.22
N THR A 164 4.10 -6.37 1.50
CA THR A 164 2.93 -5.74 0.86
C THR A 164 2.34 -4.54 1.62
N VAL A 165 2.97 -4.05 2.69
CA VAL A 165 2.49 -2.86 3.42
C VAL A 165 2.28 -1.66 2.50
N HIS A 166 3.05 -1.57 1.42
CA HIS A 166 2.93 -0.52 0.40
C HIS A 166 1.59 -0.55 -0.37
N LEU A 167 0.90 -1.69 -0.45
CA LEU A 167 -0.42 -1.77 -1.07
C LEU A 167 -1.50 -1.02 -0.27
N MET A 168 -1.26 -0.70 1.00
CA MET A 168 -2.21 0.12 1.78
C MET A 168 -2.40 1.50 1.17
N GLU A 169 -1.31 2.13 0.71
CA GLU A 169 -1.36 3.45 0.05
C GLU A 169 -2.11 3.36 -1.28
N VAL A 170 -1.92 2.26 -2.02
CA VAL A 170 -2.63 2.00 -3.28
C VAL A 170 -4.12 1.85 -3.03
N ALA A 171 -4.50 1.04 -2.03
CA ALA A 171 -5.90 0.84 -1.65
C ALA A 171 -6.56 2.16 -1.23
N GLN A 172 -5.88 2.97 -0.42
CA GLN A 172 -6.37 4.27 0.00
C GLN A 172 -6.48 5.26 -1.17
N GLY A 173 -5.51 5.26 -2.09
CA GLY A 173 -5.55 6.07 -3.30
C GLY A 173 -6.75 5.71 -4.19
N ILE A 174 -7.03 4.42 -4.40
CA ILE A 174 -8.23 3.96 -5.12
C ILE A 174 -9.49 4.53 -4.46
N ARG A 175 -9.62 4.43 -3.12
CA ARG A 175 -10.80 4.97 -2.40
C ARG A 175 -10.97 6.48 -2.54
N VAL A 176 -9.88 7.23 -2.61
CA VAL A 176 -9.93 8.68 -2.83
C VAL A 176 -10.48 9.01 -4.23
N MET A 177 -10.19 8.18 -5.22
CA MET A 177 -10.51 8.42 -6.63
C MET A 177 -11.75 7.68 -7.13
N GLU A 178 -12.28 6.69 -6.39
CA GLU A 178 -13.31 5.75 -6.88
C GLU A 178 -14.64 6.39 -7.33
N LYS A 179 -14.94 7.61 -6.87
CA LYS A 179 -16.15 8.36 -7.23
C LYS A 179 -15.92 9.39 -8.34
N ALA A 180 -14.70 9.52 -8.84
CA ALA A 180 -14.38 10.44 -9.92
C ALA A 180 -15.03 9.97 -11.22
N SER A 181 -15.52 10.89 -12.05
CA SER A 181 -16.10 10.56 -13.36
C SER A 181 -15.11 9.89 -14.32
N ALA A 182 -13.82 10.06 -14.09
CA ALA A 182 -12.76 9.45 -14.90
C ALA A 182 -12.21 8.13 -14.31
N ALA A 183 -12.77 7.62 -13.21
CA ALA A 183 -12.44 6.29 -12.72
C ALA A 183 -13.08 5.24 -13.64
N ASP A 184 -12.25 4.41 -14.29
CA ASP A 184 -12.76 3.31 -15.11
C ASP A 184 -13.47 2.29 -14.20
N ALA A 185 -14.78 2.15 -14.37
CA ALA A 185 -15.62 1.31 -13.52
C ALA A 185 -15.27 -0.19 -13.62
N ARG A 186 -14.85 -0.66 -14.79
CA ARG A 186 -14.43 -2.06 -14.99
C ARG A 186 -13.13 -2.32 -14.25
N VAL A 187 -12.15 -1.42 -14.40
CA VAL A 187 -10.86 -1.53 -13.69
C VAL A 187 -11.07 -1.42 -12.18
N LEU A 188 -11.90 -0.49 -11.72
CA LEU A 188 -12.23 -0.33 -10.29
C LEU A 188 -12.82 -1.63 -9.71
N SER A 189 -13.83 -2.19 -10.39
CA SER A 189 -14.48 -3.41 -9.93
C SER A 189 -13.50 -4.57 -9.87
N ALA A 190 -12.74 -4.80 -10.94
CA ALA A 190 -11.77 -5.89 -10.99
C ALA A 190 -10.63 -5.73 -9.96
N ALA A 191 -10.14 -4.50 -9.73
CA ALA A 191 -9.15 -4.23 -8.70
C ALA A 191 -9.70 -4.48 -7.29
N LYS A 192 -10.95 -4.08 -7.00
CA LYS A 192 -11.61 -4.43 -5.72
C LYS A 192 -11.76 -5.93 -5.55
N ASP A 193 -12.07 -6.67 -6.61
CA ASP A 193 -12.14 -8.14 -6.57
C ASP A 193 -10.76 -8.77 -6.32
N TRP A 194 -9.70 -8.20 -6.86
CA TRP A 194 -8.34 -8.60 -6.51
C TRP A 194 -8.08 -8.43 -5.00
N PHE A 195 -8.40 -7.27 -4.43
CA PHE A 195 -8.24 -7.03 -2.99
C PHE A 195 -9.15 -7.92 -2.14
N ARG A 196 -10.35 -8.28 -2.59
CA ARG A 196 -11.21 -9.27 -1.90
C ARG A 196 -10.56 -10.65 -1.85
N ARG A 197 -10.01 -11.11 -2.98
CA ARG A 197 -9.31 -12.40 -3.05
C ARG A 197 -8.06 -12.39 -2.17
N TYR A 198 -7.29 -11.30 -2.20
CA TYR A 198 -6.10 -11.19 -1.36
C TYR A 198 -6.44 -11.10 0.12
N LEU A 199 -7.49 -10.37 0.48
CA LEU A 199 -7.99 -10.30 1.86
C LEU A 199 -8.42 -11.68 2.36
N LYS A 200 -9.14 -12.45 1.55
CA LYS A 200 -9.48 -13.84 1.87
C LYS A 200 -8.21 -14.68 2.08
N TRP A 201 -7.23 -14.57 1.19
CA TRP A 201 -5.96 -15.28 1.34
C TRP A 201 -5.25 -14.92 2.65
N LEU A 202 -5.18 -13.63 3.00
CA LEU A 202 -4.58 -13.14 4.24
C LEU A 202 -5.26 -13.65 5.51
N THR A 203 -6.57 -13.90 5.47
CA THR A 203 -7.35 -14.32 6.65
C THR A 203 -7.58 -15.82 6.75
N THR A 204 -7.31 -16.59 5.68
CA THR A 204 -7.54 -18.04 5.68
C THR A 204 -6.29 -18.89 5.43
N HIS A 205 -5.29 -18.37 4.72
CA HIS A 205 -4.06 -19.14 4.43
C HIS A 205 -3.15 -19.21 5.67
N GLN A 206 -2.42 -20.31 5.84
CA GLN A 206 -1.55 -20.53 7.01
C GLN A 206 -0.54 -19.39 7.20
N TYR A 207 0.07 -18.88 6.12
CA TYR A 207 0.99 -17.74 6.16
C TYR A 207 0.32 -16.47 6.72
N GLY A 208 -0.93 -16.23 6.32
CA GLY A 208 -1.74 -15.13 6.85
C GLY A 208 -2.03 -15.30 8.34
N LEU A 209 -2.39 -16.50 8.76
CA LEU A 209 -2.67 -16.82 10.17
C LEU A 209 -1.42 -16.75 11.05
N ASP A 210 -0.26 -17.18 10.54
CA ASP A 210 1.02 -17.11 11.25
C ASP A 210 1.43 -15.66 11.46
N GLU A 211 1.35 -14.84 10.41
CA GLU A 211 1.65 -13.41 10.49
C GLU A 211 0.70 -12.67 11.44
N MET A 212 -0.60 -12.96 11.35
CA MET A 212 -1.61 -12.44 12.29
C MET A 212 -1.25 -12.81 13.74
N ARG A 213 -0.68 -13.99 14.00
CA ARG A 213 -0.36 -14.47 15.35
C ARG A 213 0.98 -13.97 15.87
N ALA A 214 1.81 -13.35 15.03
CA ALA A 214 3.09 -12.78 15.44
C ALA A 214 2.91 -11.77 16.59
N LYS A 215 3.83 -11.83 17.56
CA LYS A 215 3.80 -11.03 18.81
C LYS A 215 4.66 -9.78 18.74
N ASN A 216 5.11 -9.40 17.55
CA ASN A 216 5.92 -8.22 17.27
C ASN A 216 5.25 -7.37 16.18
N ASN A 217 6.01 -6.48 15.53
CA ASN A 217 5.53 -5.58 14.49
C ASN A 217 4.77 -6.29 13.34
N HIS A 218 5.09 -7.54 13.01
CA HIS A 218 4.44 -8.29 11.94
C HIS A 218 2.92 -8.43 12.18
N GLY A 219 2.52 -8.74 13.40
CA GLY A 219 1.10 -8.85 13.76
C GLY A 219 0.38 -7.51 13.64
N THR A 220 1.04 -6.41 14.01
CA THR A 220 0.49 -5.05 13.85
C THR A 220 0.38 -4.68 12.37
N CYS A 221 1.41 -4.94 11.56
CA CYS A 221 1.42 -4.67 10.12
C CYS A 221 0.38 -5.50 9.38
N TRP A 222 0.12 -6.75 9.80
CA TRP A 222 -0.96 -7.56 9.26
C TRP A 222 -2.31 -6.86 9.48
N VAL A 223 -2.61 -6.39 10.69
CA VAL A 223 -3.90 -5.73 10.98
C VAL A 223 -4.05 -4.43 10.20
N MET A 224 -2.99 -3.63 10.08
CA MET A 224 -3.01 -2.39 9.27
C MET A 224 -3.38 -2.68 7.82
N GLN A 225 -2.76 -3.71 7.22
CA GLN A 225 -3.03 -4.13 5.84
C GLN A 225 -4.46 -4.63 5.68
N VAL A 226 -4.88 -5.58 6.51
CA VAL A 226 -6.21 -6.20 6.47
C VAL A 226 -7.31 -5.15 6.65
N ALA A 227 -7.16 -4.22 7.60
CA ALA A 227 -8.12 -3.14 7.79
C ALA A 227 -8.16 -2.18 6.58
N SER A 228 -7.01 -1.85 5.98
CA SER A 228 -6.98 -1.00 4.79
C SER A 228 -7.73 -1.65 3.61
N PHE A 229 -7.49 -2.94 3.38
CA PHE A 229 -8.10 -3.67 2.26
C PHE A 229 -9.59 -3.94 2.51
N ALA A 230 -9.97 -4.35 3.72
CA ALA A 230 -11.38 -4.52 4.11
C ALA A 230 -12.18 -3.22 3.92
N ARG A 231 -11.57 -2.06 4.24
CA ARG A 231 -12.20 -0.76 4.03
C ARG A 231 -12.38 -0.39 2.55
N LEU A 232 -11.47 -0.83 1.66
CA LEU A 232 -11.62 -0.65 0.21
C LEU A 232 -12.72 -1.55 -0.36
N THR A 233 -12.80 -2.79 0.12
CA THR A 233 -13.72 -3.81 -0.41
C THR A 233 -15.12 -3.74 0.19
N GLY A 234 -15.29 -3.02 1.30
CA GLY A 234 -16.55 -2.88 2.04
C GLY A 234 -16.82 -4.01 3.03
N ASP A 235 -15.78 -4.75 3.45
CA ASP A 235 -15.90 -5.88 4.36
C ASP A 235 -15.96 -5.40 5.82
N HIS A 236 -17.19 -5.18 6.31
CA HIS A 236 -17.43 -4.67 7.65
C HIS A 236 -17.11 -5.68 8.76
N ASP A 237 -17.24 -6.98 8.48
CA ASP A 237 -16.99 -8.03 9.46
C ASP A 237 -15.49 -8.13 9.76
N VAL A 238 -14.66 -8.16 8.72
CA VAL A 238 -13.20 -8.14 8.87
C VAL A 238 -12.73 -6.83 9.53
N MET A 239 -13.35 -5.70 9.19
CA MET A 239 -13.06 -4.42 9.85
C MET A 239 -13.35 -4.45 11.36
N ASN A 240 -14.43 -5.11 11.77
CA ASN A 240 -14.76 -5.25 13.20
C ASN A 240 -13.78 -6.18 13.91
N GLN A 241 -13.42 -7.32 13.31
CA GLN A 241 -12.38 -8.21 13.84
C GLN A 241 -11.06 -7.48 14.07
N CYS A 242 -10.64 -6.61 13.12
CA CYS A 242 -9.44 -5.80 13.28
C CYS A 242 -9.53 -4.83 14.47
N ARG A 243 -10.70 -4.22 14.71
CA ARG A 243 -10.92 -3.30 15.83
C ARG A 243 -10.90 -4.04 17.17
N ASP A 244 -11.58 -5.16 17.25
CA ASP A 244 -11.73 -5.92 18.49
C ASP A 244 -10.39 -6.49 18.96
N ARG A 245 -9.52 -6.88 18.01
CA ARG A 245 -8.16 -7.30 18.31
C ARG A 245 -7.32 -6.25 19.06
N PHE A 246 -7.59 -4.96 18.93
CA PHE A 246 -6.88 -3.91 19.67
C PHE A 246 -7.53 -3.56 21.02
N ARG A 247 -8.71 -4.13 21.30
CA ARG A 247 -9.43 -3.92 22.56
C ARG A 247 -9.17 -4.99 23.60
N THR A 248 -8.69 -6.16 23.16
CA THR A 248 -8.45 -7.36 23.96
C THR A 248 -6.99 -7.75 23.90
#